data_AF-A0AA44F4Z7-F1
#
_entry.id   AF-A0AA44F4Z7-F1
#
_cell.length_a   1.000
_cell.length_b   1.000
_cell.length_c   1.000
_cell.angle_alpha   90.00
_cell.angle_beta   90.00
_cell.angle_gamma   90.00
#
_symmetry.space_group_name_H-M   'P 1'
#
loop_
_entity.id
_entity.type
_entity.pdbx_description
1 polymer ?
#
loop_
_entity_poly.entity_id
_entity_poly.type
_entity_poly.pdbx_seq_one_letter_code
_entity_poly.pdbx_strand_id
1 'polypeptide(L)'
;MNSYKDQRRQALRIEVWENEGGSSVADTLDSQYGRRIERDQTWTIYHVFTGVPVRVGGRRLTELSISEATDGMLSLNRRNVLRREERSRCEA
;
A
#
# COMPACT_ATOMS: atom_id res chain seq x y z
N MET A 1 15.71 -23.78 -30.60
CA MET A 1 14.37 -24.11 -30.08
C MET A 1 14.35 -23.84 -28.56
N ASN A 2 14.08 -22.61 -28.12
CA ASN A 2 13.81 -22.30 -26.69
C ASN A 2 13.12 -20.93 -26.46
N SER A 3 12.55 -20.31 -27.50
CA SER A 3 11.99 -18.95 -27.45
C SER A 3 10.58 -18.87 -26.83
N TYR A 4 9.80 -19.97 -26.89
CA TYR A 4 8.40 -19.99 -26.44
C TYR A 4 8.21 -20.02 -24.91
N LYS A 5 9.23 -20.44 -24.15
CA LYS A 5 9.15 -20.49 -22.67
C LYS A 5 9.43 -19.12 -22.04
N ASP A 6 10.31 -18.34 -22.62
CA ASP A 6 10.62 -16.98 -22.15
C ASP A 6 9.47 -16.02 -22.42
N GLN A 7 8.83 -16.10 -23.59
CA GLN A 7 7.64 -15.30 -23.90
C GLN A 7 6.47 -15.58 -22.93
N ARG A 8 6.27 -16.84 -22.55
CA ARG A 8 5.24 -17.21 -21.55
C ARG A 8 5.57 -16.70 -20.15
N ARG A 9 6.83 -16.73 -19.74
CA ARG A 9 7.27 -16.13 -18.47
C ARG A 9 7.09 -14.61 -18.47
N GLN A 10 7.37 -13.97 -19.60
CA GLN A 10 7.20 -12.52 -19.75
C GLN A 10 5.71 -12.14 -19.73
N ALA A 11 4.86 -12.90 -20.42
CA ALA A 11 3.41 -12.69 -20.44
C ALA A 11 2.79 -12.88 -19.04
N LEU A 12 3.17 -13.95 -18.32
CA LEU A 12 2.72 -14.16 -16.93
C LEU A 12 3.17 -13.03 -16.00
N ARG A 13 4.37 -12.48 -16.23
CA ARG A 13 4.90 -11.36 -15.45
C ARG A 13 4.16 -10.04 -15.74
N ILE A 14 3.70 -9.84 -16.97
CA ILE A 14 2.90 -8.68 -17.38
C ILE A 14 1.47 -8.77 -16.82
N GLU A 15 0.84 -9.95 -16.89
CA GLU A 15 -0.51 -10.19 -16.35
C GLU A 15 -0.57 -9.96 -14.83
N VAL A 16 0.48 -10.34 -14.11
CA VAL A 16 0.66 -10.03 -12.68
C VAL A 16 0.82 -8.52 -12.46
N TRP A 17 1.59 -7.82 -13.31
CA TRP A 17 1.79 -6.37 -13.21
C TRP A 17 0.51 -5.54 -13.43
N GLU A 18 -0.34 -5.96 -14.37
CA GLU A 18 -1.62 -5.30 -14.67
C GLU A 18 -2.72 -5.62 -13.65
N ASN A 19 -2.71 -6.82 -13.04
CA ASN A 19 -3.69 -7.18 -12.00
C ASN A 19 -3.31 -6.70 -10.59
N GLU A 20 -2.03 -6.50 -10.30
CA GLU A 20 -1.55 -6.10 -8.97
C GLU A 20 -1.24 -4.61 -8.83
N GLY A 21 -1.40 -3.82 -9.91
CA GLY A 21 -1.17 -2.37 -9.85
C GLY A 21 0.27 -1.98 -9.52
N GLY A 22 1.25 -2.69 -10.09
CA GLY A 22 2.65 -2.25 -10.12
C GLY A 22 3.44 -2.24 -8.81
N SER A 23 2.93 -2.72 -7.68
CA SER A 23 3.69 -2.73 -6.41
C SER A 23 4.56 -3.99 -6.28
N SER A 24 5.70 -4.00 -6.97
CA SER A 24 6.69 -5.05 -6.82
C SER A 24 7.39 -4.94 -5.46
N VAL A 25 7.01 -5.78 -4.49
CA VAL A 25 7.80 -6.52 -3.46
C VAL A 25 8.85 -5.76 -2.60
N ALA A 26 9.28 -4.54 -2.94
CA ALA A 26 10.17 -3.65 -2.21
C ALA A 26 9.45 -2.43 -1.60
N ASP A 27 8.16 -2.26 -1.91
CA ASP A 27 7.38 -1.03 -1.65
C ASP A 27 6.85 -0.90 -0.20
N THR A 28 7.19 -1.86 0.67
CA THR A 28 6.83 -1.77 2.11
C THR A 28 7.61 -0.69 2.85
N LEU A 29 8.60 -0.08 2.21
CA LEU A 29 9.33 1.07 2.74
C LEU A 29 8.55 2.37 2.57
N ASP A 30 7.73 2.57 1.54
CA ASP A 30 7.18 3.88 1.18
C ASP A 30 5.66 4.05 1.34
N SER A 31 5.03 3.21 2.16
CA SER A 31 3.60 3.32 2.43
C SER A 31 3.27 4.52 3.33
N GLN A 32 3.33 5.73 2.78
CA GLN A 32 2.79 6.91 3.42
C GLN A 32 1.27 6.90 3.27
N TYR A 33 0.58 7.12 4.38
CA TYR A 33 -0.87 7.15 4.42
C TYR A 33 -1.38 8.56 4.67
N GLY A 34 -2.38 8.93 3.90
CA GLY A 34 -3.15 10.16 4.05
C GLY A 34 -4.60 9.83 4.44
N ARG A 35 -5.39 10.88 4.67
CA ARG A 35 -6.84 10.77 4.87
C ARG A 35 -7.57 11.83 4.07
N ARG A 36 -8.77 11.51 3.58
CA ARG A 36 -9.63 12.44 2.84
C ARG A 36 -11.08 12.32 3.32
N ILE A 37 -11.84 13.38 3.09
CA ILE A 37 -13.28 13.40 3.29
C ILE A 37 -13.99 12.88 2.03
N GLU A 38 -14.99 12.03 2.22
CA GLU A 38 -15.84 11.49 1.17
C GLU A 38 -17.17 12.29 1.09
N ARG A 39 -17.98 12.03 0.06
CA ARG A 39 -19.22 12.79 -0.21
C ARG A 39 -20.25 12.70 0.91
N ASP A 40 -20.26 11.60 1.64
CA ASP A 40 -21.12 11.32 2.79
C ASP A 40 -20.58 11.91 4.12
N GLN A 41 -19.55 12.77 4.04
CA GLN A 41 -18.84 13.35 5.18
C GLN A 41 -18.11 12.35 6.08
N THR A 42 -17.95 11.10 5.62
CA THR A 42 -17.06 10.16 6.27
C THR A 42 -15.62 10.35 5.80
N TRP A 43 -14.69 9.71 6.50
CA TRP A 43 -13.27 9.78 6.20
C TRP A 43 -12.74 8.43 5.73
N THR A 44 -11.83 8.47 4.75
CA THR A 44 -11.09 7.32 4.23
C THR A 44 -9.61 7.51 4.44
N ILE A 45 -8.92 6.50 4.98
CA ILE A 45 -7.45 6.45 4.98
C ILE A 45 -7.01 5.78 3.68
N TYR A 46 -6.09 6.41 2.95
CA TYR A 46 -5.60 5.95 1.65
C TYR A 46 -4.08 5.96 1.58
N HIS A 47 -3.52 5.21 0.64
CA HIS A 47 -2.10 5.22 0.33
C HIS A 47 -1.75 6.43 -0.55
N VAL A 48 -0.84 7.31 -0.11
CA VAL A 48 -0.60 8.61 -0.75
C VAL A 48 -0.17 8.49 -2.21
N PHE A 49 0.59 7.44 -2.56
CA PHE A 49 1.08 7.26 -3.93
C PHE A 49 0.08 6.58 -4.87
N THR A 50 -0.84 5.75 -4.36
CA THR A 50 -1.77 4.97 -5.21
C THR A 50 -3.20 5.48 -5.12
N GLY A 51 -3.54 6.27 -4.09
CA GLY A 51 -4.89 6.70 -3.79
C GLY A 51 -5.82 5.59 -3.30
N VAL A 52 -5.34 4.35 -3.19
CA VAL A 52 -6.15 3.18 -2.85
C VAL A 52 -6.48 3.19 -1.35
N PRO A 53 -7.75 2.94 -0.96
CA PRO A 53 -8.13 2.81 0.44
C PRO A 53 -7.36 1.71 1.16
N VAL A 54 -6.89 2.01 2.36
CA VAL A 54 -6.10 1.07 3.18
C VAL A 54 -6.97 -0.08 3.68
N ARG A 55 -6.40 -1.28 3.74
CA ARG A 55 -7.03 -2.46 4.35
C ARG A 55 -6.23 -2.93 5.55
N VAL A 56 -6.89 -3.11 6.69
CA VAL A 56 -6.29 -3.68 7.91
C VAL A 56 -7.21 -4.79 8.41
N GLY A 57 -6.66 -5.99 8.63
CA GLY A 57 -7.46 -7.14 9.09
C GLY A 57 -8.62 -7.50 8.17
N GLY A 58 -8.47 -7.28 6.85
CA GLY A 58 -9.51 -7.53 5.85
C GLY A 58 -10.55 -6.41 5.68
N ARG A 59 -10.69 -5.50 6.67
CA ARG A 59 -11.60 -4.35 6.63
C ARG A 59 -10.95 -3.16 5.90
N ARG A 60 -11.71 -2.48 5.04
CA ARG A 60 -11.32 -1.20 4.43
C ARG A 60 -11.46 -0.09 5.47
N LEU A 61 -10.47 0.80 5.54
CA LEU A 61 -10.47 1.96 6.41
C LEU A 61 -11.23 3.12 5.76
N THR A 62 -12.51 2.87 5.51
CA THR A 62 -13.52 3.79 4.95
C THR A 62 -14.61 4.03 5.99
N GLU A 63 -15.49 4.99 5.74
CA GLU A 63 -16.64 5.29 6.61
C GLU A 63 -16.24 5.67 8.05
N LEU A 64 -15.07 6.29 8.22
CA LEU A 64 -14.53 6.65 9.53
C LEU A 64 -15.01 8.03 9.97
N SER A 65 -15.09 8.23 11.28
CA SER A 65 -15.10 9.57 11.85
C SER A 65 -13.75 10.27 11.65
N ILE A 66 -13.73 11.61 11.79
CA ILE A 66 -12.51 12.40 11.65
C ILE A 66 -11.42 11.98 12.65
N SER A 67 -11.80 11.65 13.89
CA SER A 67 -10.89 11.20 14.95
C SER A 67 -10.31 9.83 14.61
N GLU A 68 -11.16 8.85 14.28
CA GLU A 68 -10.72 7.51 13.88
C GLU A 68 -9.77 7.54 12.67
N ALA A 69 -10.07 8.37 11.66
CA ALA A 69 -9.22 8.54 10.50
C ALA A 69 -7.87 9.19 10.85
N THR A 70 -7.85 10.16 11.78
CA THR A 70 -6.62 10.81 12.23
C THR A 70 -5.73 9.84 13.00
N ASP A 71 -6.29 9.19 14.01
CA ASP A 71 -5.56 8.30 14.91
C ASP A 71 -5.06 7.06 14.15
N GLY A 72 -5.91 6.50 13.30
CA GLY A 72 -5.55 5.38 12.43
C GLY A 72 -4.41 5.72 11.47
N MET A 73 -4.47 6.88 10.80
CA MET A 73 -3.43 7.34 9.88
C MET A 73 -2.09 7.56 10.61
N LEU A 74 -2.11 8.23 11.76
CA LEU A 74 -0.89 8.48 12.55
C LEU A 74 -0.27 7.17 13.05
N SER A 75 -1.08 6.22 13.52
CA SER A 75 -0.62 4.90 13.95
C SER A 75 0.00 4.10 12.81
N LEU A 76 -0.59 4.15 11.62
CA LEU A 76 -0.04 3.49 10.42
C LEU A 76 1.29 4.11 10.00
N ASN A 77 1.37 5.44 9.93
CA ASN A 77 2.61 6.14 9.55
C ASN A 77 3.72 5.90 10.58
N ARG A 78 3.43 5.92 11.88
CA ARG A 78 4.41 5.63 12.94
C ARG A 78 4.99 4.22 12.83
N ARG A 79 4.14 3.22 12.58
CA ARG A 79 4.59 1.83 12.36
C ARG A 79 5.53 1.70 11.18
N ASN A 80 5.33 2.49 10.12
CA ASN A 80 6.21 2.47 8.96
C ASN A 80 7.55 3.16 9.23
N VAL A 81 7.58 4.25 10.00
CA VAL A 81 8.84 4.88 10.45
C VAL A 81 9.70 3.89 11.22
N LEU A 82 9.11 3.17 12.18
CA LEU A 82 9.84 2.16 12.98
C LEU A 82 10.43 1.04 12.11
N ARG A 83 9.67 0.53 11.13
CA ARG A 83 10.18 -0.51 10.21
C ARG A 83 11.32 -0.02 9.33
N ARG A 84 11.30 1.26 8.92
CA ARG A 84 12.41 1.87 8.17
C ARG A 84 13.67 1.89 9.04
N GLU A 85 13.55 2.38 10.27
CA GLU A 85 14.68 2.49 11.21
C GLU A 85 15.28 1.13 11.60
N GLU A 86 14.45 0.12 11.85
CA GLU A 86 14.90 -1.25 12.15
C GLU A 86 15.69 -1.85 10.98
N ARG A 87 15.24 -1.65 9.74
CA ARG A 87 15.93 -2.19 8.57
C ARG A 87 17.22 -1.43 8.25
N SER A 88 17.25 -0.10 8.35
CA SER A 88 18.49 0.67 8.22
C SER A 88 19.56 0.25 9.22
N ARG A 89 19.16 -0.30 10.37
CA ARG A 89 20.07 -0.86 11.38
C ARG A 89 20.58 -2.26 11.03
N CYS A 90 19.83 -3.05 10.26
CA CYS A 90 20.25 -4.38 9.80
C CYS A 90 21.06 -4.35 8.50
N GLU A 91 20.99 -3.25 7.73
CA GLU A 91 21.74 -3.04 6.48
C GLU A 91 23.10 -2.34 6.68
N ALA A 92 23.42 -1.91 7.91
CA ALA A 92 24.68 -1.27 8.31
C ALA A 92 25.59 -2.25 9.05
#